data_AF-A0A537VG78-F1
#
_entry.id   AF-A0A537VG78-F1
#
_cell.length_a   1.000
_cell.length_b   1.000
_cell.length_c   1.000
_cell.angle_alpha   90.00
_cell.angle_beta   90.00
_cell.angle_gamma   90.00
#
_symmetry.space_group_name_H-M   'P 1'
#
loop_
_entity.id
_entity.type
_entity.pdbx_description
1 polymer ?
#
loop_
_entity_poly.entity_id
_entity_poly.type
_entity_poly.pdbx_seq_one_letter_code
_entity_poly.pdbx_strand_id
1 'polypeptide(L)'
;MRGDRVAPRCRTRGALGSVPVVRRHRARRGSHVRRGAGQHPLGARDAVRVGGGRRLRELLRGAASRGRSHARGGDRSTQGGAREGDVTSGLPSPSDDLPSRCAEIVHARTDLIPSVGLVLGSGLGPAVGDELEIEGSFAFTELPGLPPPGVPGHAGTLSLGRLAGVAVAAFSGRVHYYEGHGMDVPALLPRLAKELGASTMVLTAAVGGLEPGVDAGTLVILRDHLNLMGASPLRGWRHPDGMPAFINTQEVYDREIGDLAVERAEALGIRVAHGIYAAMSGPAYETPTEVGMLRRLGATVVGMSMVPEALPALALGMRVLGICSLTNAFGEHVTHEEVVRVSNETALAVGRLLVDLLPRLPGSKAGT
;
A
#
# COMPACT_ATOMS: atom_id res chain seq x y z
N MET A 1 -61.46 25.59 61.66
CA MET A 1 -62.17 25.63 60.37
C MET A 1 -62.03 24.27 59.71
N ARG A 2 -63.17 23.76 59.22
CA ARG A 2 -63.48 22.53 58.46
C ARG A 2 -62.28 21.92 57.70
N GLY A 3 -62.08 20.61 57.58
CA GLY A 3 -62.89 19.40 57.79
C GLY A 3 -62.23 18.32 56.92
N ASP A 4 -61.75 17.22 57.52
CA ASP A 4 -62.41 15.92 57.63
C ASP A 4 -62.53 15.11 56.31
N ARG A 5 -61.82 13.97 56.32
CA ARG A 5 -62.29 12.60 56.01
C ARG A 5 -62.44 12.09 54.56
N VAL A 6 -61.68 11.00 54.36
CA VAL A 6 -62.11 9.64 53.94
C VAL A 6 -62.34 9.39 52.44
N ALA A 7 -61.68 8.32 51.97
CA ALA A 7 -61.78 7.69 50.65
C ALA A 7 -63.21 7.23 50.29
N PRO A 8 -63.50 6.98 49.00
CA PRO A 8 -63.73 5.58 48.64
C PRO A 8 -63.31 5.17 47.20
N ARG A 9 -63.19 3.86 47.01
CA ARG A 9 -63.15 3.18 45.70
C ARG A 9 -64.54 3.22 45.03
N CYS A 10 -64.63 3.44 43.72
CA CYS A 10 -65.49 2.65 42.82
C CYS A 10 -65.13 2.82 41.34
N ARG A 11 -65.54 1.82 40.56
CA ARG A 11 -65.19 1.46 39.18
C ARG A 11 -65.87 2.32 38.11
N THR A 12 -65.23 2.47 36.94
CA THR A 12 -65.91 2.40 35.62
C THR A 12 -64.96 1.88 34.52
N ARG A 13 -65.58 1.27 33.51
CA ARG A 13 -65.05 0.48 32.39
C ARG A 13 -64.32 1.32 31.33
N GLY A 14 -63.39 0.70 30.60
CA GLY A 14 -62.89 1.19 29.30
C GLY A 14 -61.87 0.22 28.72
N ALA A 15 -62.24 -0.46 27.64
CA ALA A 15 -61.50 -1.54 27.00
C ALA A 15 -60.55 -1.05 25.89
N LEU A 16 -59.88 -2.04 25.26
CA LEU A 16 -59.09 -2.02 24.02
C LEU A 16 -57.59 -1.70 24.25
N GLY A 17 -56.62 -2.45 23.74
CA GLY A 17 -56.60 -3.64 22.90
C GLY A 17 -55.15 -4.14 22.82
N SER A 18 -54.92 -5.43 23.08
CA SER A 18 -53.62 -6.09 22.97
C SER A 18 -53.48 -6.77 21.61
N VAL A 19 -52.34 -6.53 20.97
CA VAL A 19 -51.92 -7.13 19.69
C VAL A 19 -51.42 -8.56 19.93
N PRO A 20 -51.90 -9.59 19.20
CA PRO A 20 -51.39 -10.95 19.38
C PRO A 20 -50.24 -11.29 18.42
N VAL A 21 -49.29 -12.01 19.01
CA VAL A 21 -48.18 -12.75 18.39
C VAL A 21 -48.72 -13.79 17.40
N VAL A 22 -48.20 -13.80 16.17
CA VAL A 22 -48.46 -14.88 15.19
C VAL A 22 -47.27 -15.84 15.14
N ARG A 23 -47.56 -17.09 15.53
CA ARG A 23 -46.70 -18.28 15.43
C ARG A 23 -46.48 -18.69 13.97
N ARG A 24 -45.24 -19.07 13.64
CA ARG A 24 -44.91 -19.75 12.38
C ARG A 24 -45.40 -21.20 12.38
N HIS A 25 -46.18 -21.58 11.37
CA HIS A 25 -46.61 -22.95 11.12
C HIS A 25 -45.54 -23.75 10.37
N ARG A 26 -45.24 -24.95 10.89
CA ARG A 26 -44.60 -26.06 10.16
C ARG A 26 -45.62 -26.69 9.21
N ALA A 27 -45.20 -27.00 7.98
CA ALA A 27 -45.83 -28.00 7.12
C ALA A 27 -44.77 -28.98 6.60
N ARG A 28 -45.08 -30.28 6.71
CA ARG A 28 -44.34 -31.44 6.18
C ARG A 28 -45.13 -32.07 5.03
N ARG A 29 -44.41 -32.87 4.22
CA ARG A 29 -44.79 -33.90 3.20
C ARG A 29 -44.40 -33.44 1.80
N GLY A 30 -43.81 -34.25 0.92
CA GLY A 30 -43.44 -35.67 0.91
C GLY A 30 -42.99 -36.06 -0.52
N SER A 31 -42.00 -36.95 -0.59
CA SER A 31 -41.48 -37.77 -1.71
C SER A 31 -42.15 -37.78 -3.10
N HIS A 32 -41.34 -37.74 -4.16
CA HIS A 32 -41.36 -38.73 -5.25
C HIS A 32 -40.04 -38.81 -6.03
N VAL A 33 -39.57 -40.06 -6.20
CA VAL A 33 -38.44 -40.50 -7.04
C VAL A 33 -38.97 -40.81 -8.44
N ARG A 34 -38.28 -40.39 -9.51
CA ARG A 34 -38.23 -41.11 -10.80
C ARG A 34 -36.90 -40.88 -11.54
N ARG A 35 -36.29 -42.00 -11.95
CA ARG A 35 -35.16 -42.12 -12.88
C ARG A 35 -35.63 -41.84 -14.32
N GLY A 36 -34.73 -41.30 -15.15
CA GLY A 36 -34.89 -41.25 -16.60
C GLY A 36 -33.55 -41.00 -17.28
N ALA A 37 -33.02 -42.05 -17.93
CA ALA A 37 -31.89 -41.99 -18.84
C ALA A 37 -32.32 -41.39 -20.18
N GLY A 38 -31.41 -40.69 -20.88
CA GLY A 38 -31.60 -40.22 -22.24
C GLY A 38 -30.29 -39.76 -22.87
N GLN A 39 -29.92 -40.41 -23.96
CA GLN A 39 -28.67 -40.27 -24.72
C GLN A 39 -28.82 -39.29 -25.90
N HIS A 40 -27.75 -38.50 -26.18
CA HIS A 40 -27.28 -37.92 -27.47
C HIS A 40 -28.26 -37.10 -28.38
N PRO A 41 -27.80 -36.32 -29.41
CA PRO A 41 -26.46 -36.21 -30.02
C PRO A 41 -25.89 -34.79 -30.21
N LEU A 42 -24.60 -34.77 -30.59
CA LEU A 42 -23.84 -33.64 -31.12
C LEU A 42 -24.35 -33.24 -32.53
N GLY A 43 -24.51 -31.94 -32.77
CA GLY A 43 -24.91 -31.37 -34.06
C GLY A 43 -23.97 -30.24 -34.51
N ALA A 44 -23.34 -30.48 -35.66
CA ALA A 44 -22.79 -29.59 -36.71
C ALA A 44 -22.57 -28.08 -36.41
N ARG A 45 -21.32 -27.61 -36.53
CA ARG A 45 -20.74 -26.83 -37.66
C ARG A 45 -21.16 -25.36 -37.70
N ASP A 46 -20.17 -24.48 -37.49
CA ASP A 46 -19.83 -23.46 -38.49
C ASP A 46 -18.36 -23.04 -38.37
N ALA A 47 -17.62 -23.28 -39.45
CA ALA A 47 -16.23 -22.91 -39.63
C ALA A 47 -16.19 -21.67 -40.54
N VAL A 48 -15.80 -20.53 -39.98
CA VAL A 48 -15.49 -19.34 -40.79
C VAL A 48 -14.06 -19.47 -41.30
N ARG A 49 -13.92 -19.72 -42.61
CA ARG A 49 -12.69 -19.53 -43.37
C ARG A 49 -12.44 -18.03 -43.56
N VAL A 50 -11.27 -17.54 -43.19
CA VAL A 50 -10.68 -16.34 -43.78
C VAL A 50 -9.38 -16.75 -44.45
N GLY A 51 -9.36 -16.67 -45.78
CA GLY A 51 -8.18 -16.88 -46.60
C GLY A 51 -7.38 -15.59 -46.73
N GLY A 52 -6.09 -15.73 -47.05
CA GLY A 52 -5.27 -14.63 -47.54
C GLY A 52 -3.85 -14.63 -46.99
N GLY A 53 -3.01 -15.56 -47.45
CA GLY A 53 -1.56 -15.44 -47.30
C GLY A 53 -0.99 -14.44 -48.30
N ARG A 54 -0.03 -13.62 -47.88
CA ARG A 54 1.27 -13.36 -48.55
C ARG A 54 2.07 -12.28 -47.82
N ARG A 55 3.39 -12.53 -47.74
CA ARG A 55 4.53 -11.64 -47.39
C ARG A 55 4.86 -11.43 -45.91
N LEU A 56 5.60 -12.39 -45.33
CA LEU A 56 6.48 -12.15 -44.17
C LEU A 56 7.94 -12.61 -44.43
N ARG A 57 8.39 -12.64 -45.70
CA ARG A 57 9.77 -13.04 -46.05
C ARG A 57 10.63 -11.95 -46.71
N GLU A 58 10.16 -10.69 -46.71
CA GLU A 58 10.90 -9.55 -47.28
C GLU A 58 11.34 -8.49 -46.25
N LEU A 59 11.05 -8.66 -44.95
CA LEU A 59 11.41 -7.66 -43.91
C LEU A 59 12.65 -8.00 -43.08
N LEU A 60 13.37 -9.09 -43.37
CA LEU A 60 14.52 -9.55 -42.57
C LEU A 60 15.83 -9.69 -43.37
N ARG A 61 16.04 -8.86 -44.40
CA ARG A 61 17.33 -8.71 -45.06
C ARG A 61 17.60 -7.25 -45.40
N GLY A 62 18.28 -6.54 -44.51
CA GLY A 62 18.75 -5.19 -44.82
C GLY A 62 19.13 -4.35 -43.61
N ALA A 63 20.15 -4.75 -42.83
CA ALA A 63 21.00 -3.84 -42.06
C ALA A 63 22.16 -4.60 -41.40
N ALA A 64 23.01 -5.20 -42.23
CA ALA A 64 24.36 -5.57 -41.84
C ALA A 64 25.33 -4.89 -42.81
N SER A 65 26.43 -4.37 -42.27
CA SER A 65 27.52 -3.62 -42.90
C SER A 65 27.35 -2.10 -43.02
N ARG A 66 28.13 -1.37 -42.22
CA ARG A 66 29.11 -0.37 -42.66
C ARG A 66 30.06 -0.04 -41.50
N GLY A 67 31.36 -0.04 -41.82
CA GLY A 67 32.45 -0.06 -40.86
C GLY A 67 33.04 1.31 -40.52
N ARG A 68 33.92 1.20 -39.51
CA ARG A 68 35.00 2.05 -38.99
C ARG A 68 35.43 3.31 -39.77
N SER A 69 35.73 4.37 -39.01
CA SER A 69 36.97 5.17 -39.14
C SER A 69 37.29 5.94 -37.85
N HIS A 70 38.61 6.06 -37.58
CA HIS A 70 39.27 6.66 -36.41
C HIS A 70 39.13 8.18 -36.26
N ALA A 71 39.25 8.69 -35.02
CA ALA A 71 40.09 9.86 -34.71
C ALA A 71 40.51 9.89 -33.23
N ARG A 72 41.75 10.32 -33.00
CA ARG A 72 42.49 10.44 -31.72
C ARG A 72 42.24 11.82 -31.07
N GLY A 73 42.45 11.88 -29.75
CA GLY A 73 43.19 12.98 -29.11
C GLY A 73 42.43 13.77 -28.05
N GLY A 74 43.07 13.96 -26.89
CA GLY A 74 42.74 15.08 -25.98
C GLY A 74 42.69 14.74 -24.50
N ASP A 75 43.84 14.42 -23.92
CA ASP A 75 44.09 14.45 -22.47
C ASP A 75 44.06 15.90 -21.97
N ARG A 76 43.23 16.22 -20.96
CA ARG A 76 43.41 17.33 -20.03
C ARG A 76 42.84 16.99 -18.66
N SER A 77 43.75 16.61 -17.79
CA SER A 77 43.67 16.72 -16.33
C SER A 77 43.16 18.09 -15.87
N THR A 78 42.12 18.09 -15.05
CA THR A 78 41.89 19.13 -14.04
C THR A 78 41.63 18.45 -12.71
N GLN A 79 42.64 18.54 -11.83
CA GLN A 79 42.54 18.26 -10.41
C GLN A 79 41.55 19.26 -9.79
N GLY A 80 40.51 18.75 -9.14
CA GLY A 80 39.62 19.49 -8.26
C GLY A 80 39.29 18.57 -7.09
N GLY A 81 39.69 18.97 -5.87
CA GLY A 81 39.74 18.12 -4.68
C GLY A 81 38.41 17.45 -4.35
N ALA A 82 38.48 16.13 -4.13
CA ALA A 82 37.42 15.36 -3.51
C ALA A 82 37.24 15.87 -2.07
N ARG A 83 36.11 16.53 -1.81
CA ARG A 83 35.58 16.68 -0.46
C ARG A 83 35.06 15.31 -0.04
N GLU A 84 35.46 14.85 1.14
CA GLU A 84 34.78 13.72 1.80
C GLU A 84 33.30 14.06 1.96
N GLY A 85 32.43 13.20 1.41
CA GLY A 85 30.98 13.29 1.59
C GLY A 85 30.21 13.12 0.30
N ASP A 86 29.89 11.87 -0.07
CA ASP A 86 28.61 11.55 -0.69
C ASP A 86 28.35 10.03 -0.66
N VAL A 87 27.40 9.59 0.17
CA VAL A 87 26.96 8.18 0.23
C VAL A 87 26.09 7.82 -0.99
N THR A 88 25.82 8.76 -1.90
CA THR A 88 24.96 8.56 -3.08
C THR A 88 25.70 8.25 -4.38
N SER A 89 27.05 8.24 -4.39
CA SER A 89 27.89 8.21 -5.61
C SER A 89 27.72 7.01 -6.58
N GLY A 90 26.82 6.06 -6.30
CA GLY A 90 26.44 4.99 -7.23
C GLY A 90 24.94 4.68 -7.31
N LEU A 91 24.09 5.35 -6.54
CA LEU A 91 22.65 5.06 -6.49
C LEU A 91 21.92 5.73 -7.66
N PRO A 92 20.93 5.05 -8.27
CA PRO A 92 20.15 5.64 -9.34
C PRO A 92 19.15 6.69 -8.82
N SER A 93 18.86 7.69 -9.65
CA SER A 93 17.83 8.69 -9.41
C SER A 93 17.20 9.14 -10.74
N PRO A 94 16.02 9.78 -10.73
CA PRO A 94 15.61 10.61 -11.85
C PRO A 94 16.46 11.89 -11.87
N SER A 95 16.37 12.67 -12.96
CA SER A 95 17.20 13.86 -13.18
C SER A 95 16.69 15.14 -12.50
N ASP A 96 15.55 15.09 -11.81
CA ASP A 96 14.96 16.25 -11.13
C ASP A 96 15.59 16.49 -9.75
N ASP A 97 15.41 17.70 -9.22
CA ASP A 97 15.94 18.18 -7.94
C ASP A 97 14.88 18.30 -6.83
N LEU A 98 13.69 17.71 -7.04
CA LEU A 98 12.56 17.87 -6.12
C LEU A 98 12.86 17.44 -4.67
N PRO A 99 13.56 16.32 -4.40
CA PRO A 99 13.86 15.90 -3.03
C PRO A 99 14.68 16.94 -2.28
N SER A 100 15.75 17.46 -2.90
CA SER A 100 16.62 18.46 -2.28
C SER A 100 15.89 19.77 -2.02
N ARG A 101 15.05 20.23 -2.96
CA ARG A 101 14.21 21.43 -2.76
C ARG A 101 13.17 21.25 -1.66
N CYS A 102 12.58 20.07 -1.53
CA CYS A 102 11.70 19.73 -0.41
C CYS A 102 12.48 19.68 0.91
N ALA A 103 13.67 19.08 0.92
CA ALA A 103 14.53 18.99 2.11
C ALA A 103 14.98 20.36 2.60
N GLU A 104 15.29 21.32 1.71
CA GLU A 104 15.58 22.72 2.08
C GLU A 104 14.43 23.36 2.87
N ILE A 105 13.18 23.13 2.44
CA ILE A 105 11.99 23.64 3.15
C ILE A 105 11.86 23.00 4.53
N VAL A 106 12.16 21.70 4.63
CA VAL A 106 12.10 20.96 5.90
C VAL A 106 13.19 21.45 6.86
N HIS A 107 14.44 21.52 6.39
CA HIS A 107 15.59 21.95 7.18
C HIS A 107 15.54 23.42 7.61
N ALA A 108 14.76 24.25 6.92
CA ALA A 108 14.48 25.61 7.37
C ALA A 108 13.65 25.67 8.67
N ARG A 109 12.99 24.58 9.09
CA ARG A 109 12.15 24.53 10.30
C ARG A 109 12.61 23.52 11.35
N THR A 110 13.43 22.53 10.99
CA THR A 110 13.92 21.51 11.93
C THR A 110 15.26 20.93 11.49
N ASP A 111 16.15 20.70 12.45
CA ASP A 111 17.44 20.01 12.25
C ASP A 111 17.31 18.49 12.46
N LEU A 112 16.10 17.96 12.67
CA LEU A 112 15.88 16.55 12.94
C LEU A 112 16.22 15.71 11.69
N ILE A 113 17.15 14.78 11.85
CA ILE A 113 17.53 13.81 10.82
C ILE A 113 16.79 12.49 11.10
N PRO A 114 15.72 12.15 10.34
CA PRO A 114 15.00 10.91 10.52
C PRO A 114 15.86 9.70 10.13
N SER A 115 15.76 8.62 10.89
CA SER A 115 16.34 7.32 10.52
C SER A 115 15.35 6.44 9.74
N VAL A 116 14.05 6.72 9.89
CA VAL A 116 12.94 5.97 9.29
C VAL A 116 11.99 6.92 8.55
N GLY A 117 11.68 6.61 7.30
CA GLY A 117 10.52 7.15 6.60
C GLY A 117 9.31 6.25 6.83
N LEU A 118 8.16 6.81 7.15
CA LEU A 118 6.93 6.07 7.47
C LEU A 118 5.76 6.61 6.63
N VAL A 119 5.13 5.78 5.81
CA VAL A 119 3.95 6.20 5.02
C VAL A 119 2.70 5.55 5.58
N LEU A 120 1.79 6.39 6.07
CA LEU A 120 0.51 6.00 6.66
C LEU A 120 -0.57 5.98 5.58
N GLY A 121 -1.04 4.78 5.26
CA GLY A 121 -2.09 4.56 4.26
C GLY A 121 -3.50 4.95 4.72
N SER A 122 -4.50 4.62 3.89
CA SER A 122 -5.90 4.96 4.14
C SER A 122 -6.39 4.44 5.49
N GLY A 123 -6.84 5.35 6.37
CA GLY A 123 -7.33 5.04 7.71
C GLY A 123 -6.25 4.69 8.74
N LEU A 124 -4.96 4.81 8.38
CA LEU A 124 -3.83 4.54 9.30
C LEU A 124 -3.15 5.82 9.81
N GLY A 125 -3.63 7.00 9.42
CA GLY A 125 -3.17 8.28 9.99
C GLY A 125 -3.19 8.31 11.53
N PRO A 126 -4.24 7.81 12.21
CA PRO A 126 -4.27 7.74 13.66
C PRO A 126 -3.26 6.76 14.28
N ALA A 127 -2.58 5.91 13.51
CA ALA A 127 -1.70 4.87 14.04
C ALA A 127 -0.53 5.45 14.86
N VAL A 128 -0.02 6.62 14.49
CA VAL A 128 1.06 7.28 15.23
C VAL A 128 0.59 8.44 16.10
N GLY A 129 -0.71 8.76 16.05
CA GLY A 129 -1.43 9.86 16.72
C GLY A 129 -0.66 10.69 17.74
N ASP A 130 -1.02 10.54 19.02
CA ASP A 130 -0.41 11.29 20.14
C ASP A 130 0.98 10.78 20.55
N GLU A 131 1.40 9.62 20.03
CA GLU A 131 2.70 8.99 20.31
C GLU A 131 3.84 9.61 19.49
N LEU A 132 3.52 10.32 18.40
CA LEU A 132 4.49 11.04 17.59
C LEU A 132 4.74 12.42 18.18
N GLU A 133 5.92 12.61 18.76
CA GLU A 133 6.41 13.90 19.23
C GLU A 133 6.84 14.74 18.02
N ILE A 134 5.94 15.56 17.49
CA ILE A 134 6.16 16.37 16.28
C ILE A 134 7.09 17.56 16.57
N GLU A 135 8.20 17.63 15.84
CA GLU A 135 9.13 18.77 15.83
C GLU A 135 8.88 19.71 14.63
N GLY A 136 8.39 19.18 13.51
CA GLY A 136 8.02 19.97 12.33
C GLY A 136 6.91 19.31 11.51
N SER A 137 6.02 20.11 10.93
CA SER A 137 4.92 19.62 10.09
C SER A 137 4.75 20.48 8.85
N PHE A 138 4.48 19.82 7.73
CA PHE A 138 4.45 20.41 6.39
C PHE A 138 3.28 19.81 5.61
N ALA A 139 2.40 20.65 5.05
CA ALA A 139 1.43 20.16 4.09
C ALA A 139 2.16 19.73 2.80
N PHE A 140 1.65 18.72 2.11
CA PHE A 140 2.19 18.27 0.82
C PHE A 140 2.24 19.41 -0.19
N THR A 141 1.26 20.32 -0.15
CA THR A 141 1.23 21.51 -1.03
C THR A 141 2.33 22.53 -0.76
N GLU A 142 3.02 22.45 0.38
CA GLU A 142 4.22 23.27 0.65
C GLU A 142 5.48 22.65 0.01
N LEU A 143 5.42 21.36 -0.34
CA LEU A 143 6.55 20.57 -0.82
C LEU A 143 6.47 20.43 -2.36
N PRO A 144 7.41 21.01 -3.12
CA PRO A 144 7.41 20.94 -4.58
C PRO A 144 7.23 19.52 -5.13
N GLY A 145 6.29 19.35 -6.05
CA GLY A 145 6.01 18.07 -6.70
C GLY A 145 5.00 17.17 -5.97
N LEU A 146 4.58 17.52 -4.74
CA LEU A 146 3.51 16.80 -4.04
C LEU A 146 2.16 17.53 -4.16
N PRO A 147 1.15 16.92 -4.79
CA PRO A 147 -0.21 17.45 -4.79
C PRO A 147 -0.94 17.12 -3.47
N PRO A 148 -2.05 17.80 -3.16
CA PRO A 148 -2.90 17.38 -2.06
C PRO A 148 -3.55 16.02 -2.40
N PRO A 149 -3.62 15.05 -1.47
CA PRO A 149 -4.35 13.82 -1.70
C PRO A 149 -5.85 14.06 -1.96
N GLY A 150 -6.42 13.39 -2.95
CA GLY A 150 -7.83 13.45 -3.29
C GLY A 150 -8.68 12.36 -2.59
N VAL A 151 -8.04 11.38 -1.96
CA VAL A 151 -8.72 10.24 -1.32
C VAL A 151 -9.02 10.53 0.16
N PRO A 152 -10.26 10.34 0.64
CA PRO A 152 -10.59 10.46 2.06
C PRO A 152 -9.71 9.60 2.96
N GLY A 153 -9.32 10.14 4.12
CA GLY A 153 -8.43 9.47 5.07
C GLY A 153 -6.93 9.69 4.81
N HIS A 154 -6.55 10.49 3.82
CA HIS A 154 -5.18 10.97 3.62
C HIS A 154 -5.09 12.46 3.98
N ALA A 155 -4.36 12.79 5.04
CA ALA A 155 -4.23 14.17 5.51
C ALA A 155 -3.34 15.02 4.58
N GLY A 156 -2.39 14.39 3.89
CA GLY A 156 -1.46 15.07 2.99
C GLY A 156 -0.44 15.92 3.76
N THR A 157 0.12 15.37 4.83
CA THR A 157 1.14 16.04 5.64
C THR A 157 2.38 15.18 5.80
N LEU A 158 3.54 15.83 5.81
CA LEU A 158 4.81 15.29 6.29
C LEU A 158 5.06 15.84 7.69
N SER A 159 5.27 14.95 8.65
CA SER A 159 5.65 15.31 10.02
C SER A 159 7.02 14.73 10.36
N LEU A 160 7.93 15.59 10.82
CA LEU A 160 9.22 15.22 11.38
C LEU A 160 9.06 15.20 12.89
N GLY A 161 9.46 14.10 13.52
CA GLY A 161 9.30 13.95 14.95
C GLY A 161 9.91 12.66 15.49
N ARG A 162 9.58 12.33 16.73
CA ARG A 162 10.05 11.11 17.38
C ARG A 162 8.89 10.19 17.71
N LEU A 163 9.02 8.92 17.32
CA LEU A 163 8.09 7.86 17.72
C LEU A 163 8.88 6.83 18.54
N ALA A 164 8.51 6.66 19.81
CA ALA A 164 9.25 5.83 20.76
C ALA A 164 10.76 6.21 20.83
N GLY A 165 11.06 7.50 20.79
CA GLY A 165 12.43 8.05 20.81
C GLY A 165 13.21 7.94 19.49
N VAL A 166 12.66 7.30 18.46
CA VAL A 166 13.27 7.17 17.13
C VAL A 166 12.85 8.34 16.24
N ALA A 167 13.82 9.01 15.62
CA ALA A 167 13.53 10.09 14.67
C ALA A 167 12.90 9.54 13.38
N VAL A 168 11.73 10.06 13.02
CA VAL A 168 10.90 9.61 11.88
C VAL A 168 10.47 10.77 10.98
N ALA A 169 10.35 10.48 9.68
CA ALA A 169 9.61 11.28 8.71
C ALA A 169 8.29 10.56 8.41
N ALA A 170 7.21 10.99 9.03
CA ALA A 170 5.87 10.40 8.90
C ALA A 170 5.05 11.13 7.83
N PHE A 171 4.75 10.44 6.73
CA PHE A 171 3.83 10.87 5.69
C PHE A 171 2.42 10.40 6.04
N SER A 172 1.60 11.32 6.54
CA SER A 172 0.19 11.07 6.87
C SER A 172 -0.66 11.13 5.61
N GLY A 173 -0.57 10.06 4.84
CA GLY A 173 -1.27 9.86 3.59
C GLY A 173 -0.31 9.68 2.41
N ARG A 174 -0.89 9.44 1.23
CA ARG A 174 -0.19 9.26 -0.04
C ARG A 174 -1.09 9.70 -1.19
N VAL A 175 -0.50 9.78 -2.37
CA VAL A 175 -1.20 10.02 -3.63
C VAL A 175 -1.10 8.73 -4.45
N HIS A 176 -2.22 8.28 -5.00
CA HIS A 176 -2.34 7.05 -5.76
C HIS A 176 -2.30 7.30 -7.25
N TYR A 177 -1.90 6.26 -7.98
CA TYR A 177 -1.86 6.30 -9.44
C TYR A 177 -3.26 6.54 -10.06
N TYR A 178 -4.32 5.94 -9.49
CA TYR A 178 -5.69 6.14 -9.98
C TYR A 178 -6.23 7.57 -9.80
N GLU A 179 -5.55 8.44 -9.03
CA GLU A 179 -5.92 9.85 -8.89
C GLU A 179 -5.52 10.68 -10.13
N GLY A 180 -4.86 10.05 -11.12
CA GLY A 180 -4.49 10.67 -12.40
C GLY A 180 -3.05 11.21 -12.43
N HIS A 181 -2.24 10.89 -11.42
CA HIS A 181 -0.85 11.31 -11.32
C HIS A 181 0.11 10.25 -11.89
N GLY A 182 1.29 10.69 -12.31
CA GLY A 182 2.38 9.78 -12.67
C GLY A 182 2.97 9.09 -11.43
N MET A 183 3.69 7.97 -11.64
CA MET A 183 4.34 7.21 -10.57
C MET A 183 5.47 7.99 -9.88
N ASP A 184 5.95 9.08 -10.49
CA ASP A 184 6.92 10.01 -9.95
C ASP A 184 6.43 10.73 -8.68
N VAL A 185 5.11 10.97 -8.58
CA VAL A 185 4.49 11.59 -7.40
C VAL A 185 4.59 10.71 -6.15
N PRO A 186 4.06 9.48 -6.11
CA PRO A 186 4.28 8.61 -4.95
C PRO A 186 5.75 8.24 -4.75
N ALA A 187 6.55 8.15 -5.81
CA ALA A 187 7.98 7.91 -5.71
C ALA A 187 8.75 9.06 -5.02
N LEU A 188 8.18 10.27 -4.93
CA LEU A 188 8.82 11.40 -4.26
C LEU A 188 8.89 11.22 -2.74
N LEU A 189 7.96 10.47 -2.12
CA LEU A 189 7.96 10.22 -0.67
C LEU A 189 9.25 9.52 -0.20
N PRO A 190 9.62 8.33 -0.71
CA PRO A 190 10.87 7.66 -0.31
C PRO A 190 12.11 8.45 -0.74
N ARG A 191 12.06 9.20 -1.85
CA ARG A 191 13.17 10.07 -2.28
C ARG A 191 13.42 11.18 -1.27
N LEU A 192 12.35 11.85 -0.82
CA LEU A 192 12.45 12.88 0.22
C LEU A 192 12.87 12.28 1.56
N ALA A 193 12.33 11.12 1.96
CA ALA A 193 12.75 10.45 3.18
C ALA A 193 14.26 10.14 3.16
N LYS A 194 14.78 9.63 2.02
CA LYS A 194 16.21 9.38 1.82
C LYS A 194 17.04 10.66 1.91
N GLU A 195 16.60 11.72 1.23
CA GLU A 195 17.28 13.02 1.24
C GLU A 195 17.40 13.58 2.66
N LEU A 196 16.35 13.42 3.47
CA LEU A 196 16.35 13.81 4.88
C LEU A 196 17.20 12.92 5.79
N GLY A 197 17.69 11.77 5.29
CA GLY A 197 18.61 10.87 6.01
C GLY A 197 18.05 9.50 6.37
N ALA A 198 16.80 9.19 6.02
CA ALA A 198 16.21 7.90 6.34
C ALA A 198 16.93 6.74 5.63
N SER A 199 17.19 5.67 6.37
CA SER A 199 17.81 4.43 5.86
C SER A 199 16.82 3.27 5.77
N THR A 200 15.67 3.40 6.44
CA THR A 200 14.58 2.42 6.41
C THR A 200 13.29 3.09 5.99
N MET A 201 12.51 2.42 5.15
CA MET A 201 11.19 2.85 4.70
C MET A 201 10.13 1.87 5.19
N VAL A 202 9.23 2.33 6.05
CA VAL A 202 8.07 1.58 6.53
C VAL A 202 6.85 2.06 5.75
N LEU A 203 6.24 1.14 5.02
CA LEU A 203 5.08 1.42 4.19
C LEU A 203 3.87 0.71 4.79
N THR A 204 2.74 1.42 4.86
CA THR A 204 1.49 0.83 5.37
C THR A 204 0.32 0.98 4.41
N ALA A 205 -0.55 -0.03 4.29
CA ALA A 205 -1.72 0.06 3.41
C ALA A 205 -2.89 -0.77 3.90
N ALA A 206 -4.10 -0.34 3.56
CA ALA A 206 -5.28 -1.20 3.58
C ALA A 206 -5.25 -2.14 2.36
N VAL A 207 -5.60 -3.41 2.56
CA VAL A 207 -5.58 -4.43 1.50
C VAL A 207 -6.78 -5.37 1.57
N GLY A 208 -7.19 -5.87 0.41
CA GLY A 208 -8.16 -6.95 0.30
C GLY A 208 -7.51 -8.32 0.41
N GLY A 209 -8.13 -9.23 1.15
CA GLY A 209 -7.70 -10.62 1.27
C GLY A 209 -8.05 -11.43 0.03
N LEU A 210 -7.07 -12.14 -0.53
CA LEU A 210 -7.26 -13.09 -1.63
C LEU A 210 -7.28 -14.55 -1.16
N GLU A 211 -6.72 -14.84 0.01
CA GLU A 211 -6.67 -16.20 0.56
C GLU A 211 -7.85 -16.45 1.52
N PRO A 212 -8.54 -17.60 1.43
CA PRO A 212 -9.48 -18.03 2.46
C PRO A 212 -8.76 -18.26 3.81
N GLY A 213 -9.42 -17.91 4.91
CA GLY A 213 -8.93 -18.22 6.27
C GLY A 213 -8.02 -17.16 6.89
N VAL A 214 -7.82 -16.01 6.24
CA VAL A 214 -7.24 -14.82 6.87
C VAL A 214 -8.36 -13.80 7.09
N ASP A 215 -8.71 -13.60 8.36
CA ASP A 215 -9.82 -12.73 8.73
C ASP A 215 -9.43 -11.25 8.64
N ALA A 216 -10.42 -10.39 8.36
CA ALA A 216 -10.28 -8.95 8.46
C ALA A 216 -9.72 -8.54 9.84
N GLY A 217 -8.93 -7.48 9.85
CA GLY A 217 -8.19 -7.03 11.03
C GLY A 217 -6.86 -7.73 11.28
N THR A 218 -6.46 -8.70 10.44
CA THR A 218 -5.11 -9.29 10.48
C THR A 218 -4.10 -8.33 9.86
N LEU A 219 -2.95 -8.15 10.50
CA LEU A 219 -1.81 -7.47 9.88
C LEU A 219 -1.07 -8.43 8.95
N VAL A 220 -0.71 -7.96 7.76
CA VAL A 220 0.01 -8.75 6.76
C VAL A 220 1.37 -8.11 6.51
N ILE A 221 2.44 -8.80 6.91
CA ILE A 221 3.82 -8.38 6.65
C ILE A 221 4.23 -8.89 5.28
N LEU A 222 4.53 -7.95 4.37
CA LEU A 222 4.84 -8.27 2.99
C LEU A 222 6.18 -8.98 2.86
N ARG A 223 6.20 -10.03 2.03
CA ARG A 223 7.41 -10.77 1.65
C ARG A 223 7.82 -10.51 0.21
N ASP A 224 6.85 -10.24 -0.64
CA ASP A 224 7.05 -10.01 -2.05
C ASP A 224 5.85 -9.25 -2.64
N HIS A 225 5.96 -8.83 -3.89
CA HIS A 225 4.86 -8.26 -4.64
C HIS A 225 4.82 -8.69 -6.10
N LEU A 226 3.63 -8.58 -6.70
CA LEU A 226 3.40 -8.56 -8.13
C LEU A 226 3.07 -7.12 -8.52
N ASN A 227 3.90 -6.50 -9.36
CA ASN A 227 3.56 -5.20 -9.94
C ASN A 227 2.67 -5.39 -11.19
N LEU A 228 1.37 -5.23 -11.03
CA LEU A 228 0.36 -5.34 -12.11
C LEU A 228 -0.23 -3.98 -12.48
N MET A 229 0.42 -2.88 -12.08
CA MET A 229 -0.07 -1.52 -12.34
C MET A 229 0.13 -1.06 -13.79
N GLY A 230 0.84 -1.84 -14.61
CA GLY A 230 1.13 -1.51 -16.01
C GLY A 230 2.20 -0.42 -16.20
N ALA A 231 2.83 0.04 -15.12
CA ALA A 231 3.90 1.03 -15.13
C ALA A 231 4.94 0.73 -14.04
N SER A 232 6.13 1.30 -14.19
CA SER A 232 7.20 1.24 -13.19
C SER A 232 7.54 2.64 -12.69
N PRO A 233 7.68 2.86 -11.37
CA PRO A 233 8.13 4.13 -10.80
C PRO A 233 9.59 4.45 -11.16
N LEU A 234 10.37 3.45 -11.59
CA LEU A 234 11.77 3.62 -12.00
C LEU A 234 11.92 3.97 -13.49
N ARG A 235 10.81 4.20 -14.21
CA ARG A 235 10.87 4.61 -15.63
C ARG A 235 11.65 5.92 -15.75
N GLY A 236 12.76 5.88 -16.48
CA GLY A 236 13.61 7.05 -16.72
C GLY A 236 14.68 7.30 -15.65
N TRP A 237 14.70 6.52 -14.57
CA TRP A 237 15.77 6.59 -13.57
C TRP A 237 17.09 6.10 -14.17
N ARG A 238 18.19 6.73 -13.75
CA ARG A 238 19.54 6.42 -14.24
C ARG A 238 20.53 6.37 -13.08
N HIS A 239 21.54 5.52 -13.23
CA HIS A 239 22.75 5.60 -12.43
C HIS A 239 23.59 6.82 -12.80
N PRO A 240 24.58 7.23 -11.97
CA PRO A 240 25.46 8.36 -12.28
C PRO A 240 26.24 8.23 -13.60
N ASP A 241 26.45 7.00 -14.08
CA ASP A 241 27.09 6.72 -15.37
C ASP A 241 26.13 6.85 -16.59
N GLY A 242 24.85 7.18 -16.34
CA GLY A 242 23.80 7.36 -17.35
C GLY A 242 23.06 6.07 -17.72
N MET A 243 23.47 4.91 -17.21
CA MET A 243 22.79 3.63 -17.47
C MET A 243 21.40 3.62 -16.84
N PRO A 244 20.40 2.96 -17.47
CA PRO A 244 19.10 2.74 -16.84
C PRO A 244 19.22 2.05 -15.48
N ALA A 245 18.34 2.38 -14.55
CA ALA A 245 18.31 1.85 -13.18
C ALA A 245 17.92 0.36 -13.13
N PHE A 246 18.85 -0.53 -13.49
CA PHE A 246 18.70 -1.97 -13.34
C PHE A 246 19.04 -2.37 -11.90
N ILE A 247 18.01 -2.53 -11.07
CA ILE A 247 18.16 -2.92 -9.66
C ILE A 247 17.79 -4.39 -9.43
N ASN A 248 18.33 -4.99 -8.37
CA ASN A 248 17.93 -6.33 -7.95
C ASN A 248 16.66 -6.24 -7.08
N THR A 249 15.57 -6.88 -7.52
CA THR A 249 14.28 -6.91 -6.82
C THR A 249 13.97 -8.27 -6.18
N GLN A 250 14.97 -9.15 -6.00
CA GLN A 250 14.76 -10.46 -5.34
C GLN A 250 14.27 -10.33 -3.89
N GLU A 251 14.67 -9.26 -3.21
CA GLU A 251 14.29 -8.96 -1.83
C GLU A 251 13.94 -7.47 -1.72
N VAL A 252 12.79 -7.08 -2.31
CA VAL A 252 12.28 -5.71 -2.16
C VAL A 252 11.95 -5.42 -0.71
N TYR A 253 11.26 -6.36 -0.05
CA TYR A 253 10.94 -6.28 1.37
C TYR A 253 12.00 -7.02 2.16
N ASP A 254 12.60 -6.32 3.12
CA ASP A 254 13.72 -6.83 3.89
C ASP A 254 13.24 -7.91 4.87
N ARG A 255 13.87 -9.10 4.77
CA ARG A 255 13.44 -10.29 5.51
C ARG A 255 13.68 -10.16 7.01
N GLU A 256 14.80 -9.59 7.42
CA GLU A 256 15.19 -9.48 8.83
C GLU A 256 14.21 -8.56 9.57
N ILE A 257 13.93 -7.37 9.04
CA ILE A 257 12.97 -6.46 9.69
C ILE A 257 11.52 -6.96 9.57
N GLY A 258 11.20 -7.70 8.51
CA GLY A 258 9.91 -8.37 8.37
C GLY A 258 9.69 -9.50 9.38
N ASP A 259 10.71 -10.32 9.62
CA ASP A 259 10.71 -11.39 10.64
C ASP A 259 10.53 -10.79 12.03
N LEU A 260 11.32 -9.75 12.33
CA LEU A 260 11.20 -9.01 13.58
C LEU A 260 9.80 -8.43 13.76
N ALA A 261 9.21 -7.81 12.73
CA ALA A 261 7.86 -7.27 12.80
C ALA A 261 6.80 -8.34 13.15
N VAL A 262 6.95 -9.56 12.61
CA VAL A 262 6.07 -10.69 12.97
C VAL A 262 6.28 -11.12 14.42
N GLU A 263 7.53 -11.33 14.85
CA GLU A 263 7.85 -11.68 16.24
C GLU A 263 7.26 -10.67 17.23
N ARG A 264 7.41 -9.37 16.93
CA ARG A 264 6.89 -8.29 17.79
C ARG A 264 5.36 -8.25 17.79
N ALA A 265 4.72 -8.46 16.64
CA ALA A 265 3.26 -8.53 16.55
C ALA A 265 2.70 -9.70 17.38
N GLU A 266 3.30 -10.89 17.28
CA GLU A 266 2.92 -12.07 18.07
C GLU A 266 3.10 -11.81 19.57
N ALA A 267 4.22 -11.21 19.98
CA ALA A 267 4.48 -10.85 21.37
C ALA A 267 3.46 -9.85 21.95
N LEU A 268 2.87 -8.99 21.10
CA LEU A 268 1.83 -8.03 21.46
C LEU A 268 0.41 -8.60 21.39
N GLY A 269 0.26 -9.87 21.00
CA GLY A 269 -1.04 -10.53 20.77
C GLY A 269 -1.78 -9.99 19.55
N ILE A 270 -1.08 -9.42 18.58
CA ILE A 270 -1.64 -8.90 17.34
C ILE A 270 -1.69 -10.04 16.31
N ARG A 271 -2.86 -10.25 15.69
CA ARG A 271 -3.00 -11.22 14.59
C ARG A 271 -2.13 -10.78 13.42
N VAL A 272 -1.21 -11.64 13.00
CA VAL A 272 -0.25 -11.33 11.94
C VAL A 272 -0.09 -12.52 10.98
N ALA A 273 0.17 -12.22 9.71
CA ALA A 273 0.48 -13.19 8.67
C ALA A 273 1.53 -12.62 7.70
N HIS A 274 2.12 -13.48 6.87
CA HIS A 274 2.90 -13.05 5.72
C HIS A 274 2.05 -12.95 4.46
N GLY A 275 2.47 -12.10 3.51
CA GLY A 275 1.75 -12.01 2.25
C GLY A 275 2.58 -11.61 1.02
N ILE A 276 2.04 -11.97 -0.14
CA ILE A 276 2.50 -11.54 -1.46
C ILE A 276 1.45 -10.55 -1.98
N TYR A 277 1.88 -9.32 -2.22
CA TYR A 277 1.02 -8.20 -2.57
C TYR A 277 0.81 -8.08 -4.08
N ALA A 278 -0.43 -8.13 -4.56
CA ALA A 278 -0.76 -7.72 -5.92
C ALA A 278 -1.04 -6.21 -5.96
N ALA A 279 -0.18 -5.46 -6.65
CA ALA A 279 -0.36 -4.03 -6.88
C ALA A 279 -1.17 -3.79 -8.16
N MET A 280 -2.40 -3.32 -8.00
CA MET A 280 -3.33 -2.99 -9.08
C MET A 280 -3.39 -1.47 -9.27
N SER A 281 -3.77 -1.02 -10.48
CA SER A 281 -3.88 0.43 -10.73
C SER A 281 -5.08 1.07 -10.04
N GLY A 282 -6.17 0.33 -9.85
CA GLY A 282 -7.46 0.89 -9.41
C GLY A 282 -8.11 1.81 -10.46
N PRO A 283 -9.16 2.57 -10.08
CA PRO A 283 -9.80 2.60 -8.76
C PRO A 283 -10.91 1.55 -8.59
N ALA A 284 -11.29 0.84 -9.66
CA ALA A 284 -12.26 -0.25 -9.55
C ALA A 284 -11.65 -1.40 -8.76
N TYR A 285 -12.41 -1.95 -7.81
CA TYR A 285 -12.07 -3.20 -7.14
C TYR A 285 -12.12 -4.37 -8.12
N GLU A 286 -11.47 -5.46 -7.75
CA GLU A 286 -11.31 -6.63 -8.60
C GLU A 286 -12.65 -7.36 -8.79
N THR A 287 -12.90 -7.80 -10.02
CA THR A 287 -13.94 -8.79 -10.30
C THR A 287 -13.60 -10.14 -9.66
N PRO A 288 -14.57 -11.04 -9.42
CA PRO A 288 -14.28 -12.38 -8.91
C PRO A 288 -13.30 -13.19 -9.80
N THR A 289 -13.28 -12.91 -11.11
CA THR A 289 -12.35 -13.57 -12.04
C THR A 289 -10.93 -13.03 -11.88
N GLU A 290 -10.77 -11.72 -11.70
CA GLU A 290 -9.47 -11.11 -11.39
C GLU A 290 -8.95 -11.59 -10.04
N VAL A 291 -9.78 -11.65 -9.00
CA VAL A 291 -9.42 -12.27 -7.71
C VAL A 291 -8.90 -13.70 -7.92
N GLY A 292 -9.63 -14.53 -8.70
CA GLY A 292 -9.20 -15.89 -9.03
C GLY A 292 -7.89 -15.95 -9.82
N MET A 293 -7.64 -14.98 -10.70
CA MET A 293 -6.37 -14.84 -11.43
C MET A 293 -5.22 -14.49 -10.49
N LEU A 294 -5.38 -13.47 -9.64
CA LEU A 294 -4.34 -13.01 -8.71
C LEU A 294 -3.88 -14.13 -7.76
N ARG A 295 -4.82 -14.93 -7.25
CA ARG A 295 -4.50 -16.11 -6.44
C ARG A 295 -3.66 -17.13 -7.20
N ARG A 296 -3.99 -17.40 -8.46
CA ARG A 296 -3.22 -18.33 -9.31
C ARG A 296 -1.82 -17.81 -9.64
N LEU A 297 -1.62 -16.49 -9.59
CA LEU A 297 -0.30 -15.86 -9.70
C LEU A 297 0.47 -15.87 -8.37
N GLY A 298 -0.14 -16.34 -7.28
CA GLY A 298 0.49 -16.48 -5.97
C GLY A 298 0.30 -15.29 -5.02
N ALA A 299 -0.50 -14.28 -5.39
CA ALA A 299 -0.82 -13.18 -4.48
C ALA A 299 -1.78 -13.63 -3.37
N THR A 300 -1.55 -13.15 -2.16
CA THR A 300 -2.39 -13.41 -0.98
C THR A 300 -3.21 -12.19 -0.54
N VAL A 301 -2.76 -10.99 -0.91
CA VAL A 301 -3.46 -9.73 -0.70
C VAL A 301 -3.36 -8.84 -1.93
N VAL A 302 -4.32 -7.94 -2.10
CA VAL A 302 -4.39 -6.99 -3.22
C VAL A 302 -4.58 -5.57 -2.71
N GLY A 303 -3.98 -4.60 -3.40
CA GLY A 303 -4.22 -3.19 -3.17
C GLY A 303 -3.75 -2.32 -4.32
N MET A 304 -3.76 -1.00 -4.09
CA MET A 304 -3.57 -0.01 -5.16
C MET A 304 -2.45 1.01 -4.88
N SER A 305 -1.42 0.63 -4.10
CA SER A 305 -0.32 1.50 -3.67
C SER A 305 0.96 0.70 -3.39
N MET A 306 1.85 1.20 -2.53
CA MET A 306 3.03 0.53 -1.96
C MET A 306 4.18 0.30 -2.94
N VAL A 307 3.93 -0.35 -4.09
CA VAL A 307 4.97 -0.61 -5.10
C VAL A 307 5.59 0.67 -5.66
N PRO A 308 4.81 1.73 -5.94
CA PRO A 308 5.37 3.01 -6.38
C PRO A 308 6.31 3.66 -5.35
N GLU A 309 6.19 3.35 -4.06
CA GLU A 309 7.11 3.81 -3.01
C GLU A 309 8.24 2.79 -2.71
N ALA A 310 7.95 1.50 -2.73
CA ALA A 310 8.89 0.44 -2.35
C ALA A 310 10.07 0.31 -3.32
N LEU A 311 9.80 0.35 -4.64
CA LEU A 311 10.86 0.22 -5.64
C LEU A 311 11.83 1.41 -5.64
N PRO A 312 11.39 2.68 -5.55
CA PRO A 312 12.29 3.80 -5.32
C PRO A 312 13.08 3.71 -4.01
N ALA A 313 12.44 3.33 -2.90
CA ALA A 313 13.15 3.16 -1.62
C ALA A 313 14.29 2.14 -1.74
N LEU A 314 14.01 0.97 -2.35
CA LEU A 314 15.02 -0.04 -2.63
C LEU A 314 16.13 0.48 -3.56
N ALA A 315 15.77 1.18 -4.64
CA ALA A 315 16.72 1.77 -5.59
C ALA A 315 17.67 2.76 -4.90
N LEU A 316 17.20 3.47 -3.87
CA LEU A 316 17.96 4.40 -3.04
C LEU A 316 18.72 3.72 -1.88
N GLY A 317 18.79 2.38 -1.89
CA GLY A 317 19.50 1.58 -0.90
C GLY A 317 18.86 1.61 0.49
N MET A 318 17.56 1.93 0.59
CA MET A 318 16.83 1.83 1.85
C MET A 318 16.36 0.40 2.10
N ARG A 319 16.28 0.00 3.36
CA ARG A 319 15.58 -1.22 3.77
C ARG A 319 14.07 -0.96 3.73
N VAL A 320 13.26 -1.88 3.23
CA VAL A 320 11.81 -1.66 3.10
C VAL A 320 11.02 -2.67 3.92
N LEU A 321 10.10 -2.18 4.73
CA LEU A 321 9.11 -2.98 5.46
C LEU A 321 7.71 -2.63 4.97
N GLY A 322 6.93 -3.63 4.55
CA GLY A 322 5.52 -3.46 4.20
C GLY A 322 4.60 -4.05 5.26
N ILE A 323 3.75 -3.22 5.87
CA ILE A 323 2.75 -3.62 6.86
C ILE A 323 1.35 -3.30 6.33
N CYS A 324 0.60 -4.32 5.96
CA CYS A 324 -0.74 -4.14 5.44
C CYS A 324 -1.80 -4.47 6.50
N SER A 325 -2.90 -3.74 6.52
CA SER A 325 -4.10 -4.08 7.27
C SER A 325 -5.09 -4.75 6.33
N LEU A 326 -5.46 -6.00 6.61
CA LEU A 326 -6.47 -6.71 5.82
C LEU A 326 -7.85 -6.18 6.19
N THR A 327 -8.45 -5.39 5.30
CA THR A 327 -9.70 -4.67 5.59
C THR A 327 -10.97 -5.42 5.20
N ASN A 328 -10.86 -6.35 4.26
CA ASN A 328 -11.95 -7.20 3.80
C ASN A 328 -11.40 -8.59 3.51
N ALA A 329 -12.07 -9.61 4.02
CA ALA A 329 -11.69 -11.00 3.82
C ALA A 329 -12.09 -11.50 2.42
N PHE A 330 -11.54 -12.65 2.04
CA PHE A 330 -11.84 -13.27 0.75
C PHE A 330 -13.35 -13.51 0.58
N GLY A 331 -13.91 -13.01 -0.53
CA GLY A 331 -15.31 -13.20 -0.88
C GLY A 331 -16.29 -12.21 -0.23
N GLU A 332 -15.79 -11.26 0.56
CA GLU A 332 -16.62 -10.17 1.10
C GLU A 332 -16.86 -9.07 0.05
N HIS A 333 -18.04 -8.45 0.10
CA HIS A 333 -18.30 -7.22 -0.64
C HIS A 333 -17.47 -6.08 -0.04
N VAL A 334 -16.97 -5.19 -0.90
CA VAL A 334 -16.06 -4.12 -0.48
C VAL A 334 -16.65 -2.76 -0.83
N THR A 335 -16.77 -1.91 0.18
CA THR A 335 -16.98 -0.46 0.01
C THR A 335 -15.81 0.32 0.58
N HIS A 336 -15.56 1.52 0.06
CA HIS A 336 -14.49 2.37 0.58
C HIS A 336 -14.71 2.77 2.05
N GLU A 337 -15.97 2.97 2.46
CA GLU A 337 -16.32 3.30 3.85
C GLU A 337 -15.98 2.15 4.82
N GLU A 338 -16.26 0.90 4.43
CA GLU A 338 -15.89 -0.27 5.24
C GLU A 338 -14.38 -0.43 5.36
N VAL A 339 -13.64 -0.20 4.26
CA VAL A 339 -12.18 -0.21 4.26
C VAL A 339 -11.64 0.79 5.28
N VAL A 340 -12.12 2.03 5.26
CA VAL A 340 -11.70 3.07 6.21
C VAL A 340 -12.05 2.69 7.65
N ARG A 341 -13.24 2.14 7.89
CA ARG A 341 -13.67 1.71 9.24
C ARG A 341 -12.74 0.63 9.81
N VAL A 342 -12.47 -0.44 9.05
CA VAL A 342 -11.60 -1.54 9.51
C VAL A 342 -10.15 -1.07 9.63
N SER A 343 -9.68 -0.19 8.74
CA SER A 343 -8.37 0.46 8.89
C SER A 343 -8.27 1.23 10.20
N ASN A 344 -9.29 2.00 10.59
CA ASN A 344 -9.26 2.74 11.86
C ASN A 344 -9.23 1.79 13.07
N GLU A 345 -9.92 0.65 13.01
CA GLU A 345 -9.89 -0.38 14.07
C GLU A 345 -8.51 -1.02 14.20
N THR A 346 -7.81 -1.20 13.07
CA THR A 346 -6.45 -1.76 13.03
C THR A 346 -5.35 -0.74 13.23
N ALA A 347 -5.63 0.56 13.09
CA ALA A 347 -4.65 1.63 13.29
C ALA A 347 -4.01 1.57 14.67
N LEU A 348 -4.78 1.24 15.72
CA LEU A 348 -4.24 1.03 17.07
C LEU A 348 -3.26 -0.14 17.14
N ALA A 349 -3.53 -1.24 16.43
CA ALA A 349 -2.62 -2.39 16.38
C ALA A 349 -1.34 -2.05 15.62
N VAL A 350 -1.46 -1.33 14.48
CA VAL A 350 -0.31 -0.82 13.73
C VAL A 350 0.52 0.13 14.60
N GLY A 351 -0.11 1.07 15.30
CA GLY A 351 0.56 2.00 16.21
C GLY A 351 1.34 1.31 17.31
N ARG A 352 0.69 0.38 18.02
CA ARG A 352 1.34 -0.46 19.04
C ARG A 352 2.53 -1.23 18.49
N LEU A 353 2.39 -1.81 17.29
CA LEU A 353 3.47 -2.50 16.63
C LEU A 353 4.62 -1.54 16.28
N LEU A 354 4.33 -0.37 15.73
CA LEU A 354 5.36 0.62 15.37
C LEU A 354 6.13 1.12 16.59
N VAL A 355 5.43 1.49 17.68
CA VAL A 355 6.05 1.93 18.93
C VAL A 355 7.02 0.88 19.49
N ASP A 356 6.66 -0.40 19.41
CA ASP A 356 7.53 -1.48 19.87
C ASP A 356 8.62 -1.85 18.85
N LEU A 357 8.34 -1.80 17.55
CA LEU A 357 9.25 -2.25 16.49
C LEU A 357 10.35 -1.23 16.21
N LEU A 358 10.01 0.06 16.06
CA LEU A 358 10.94 1.07 15.56
C LEU A 358 12.25 1.17 16.36
N PRO A 359 12.26 1.16 17.71
CA PRO A 359 13.49 1.21 18.50
C PRO A 359 14.41 -0.01 18.33
N ARG A 360 13.88 -1.10 17.75
CA ARG A 360 14.58 -2.38 17.54
C ARG A 360 15.09 -2.53 16.10
N LEU A 361 14.78 -1.59 15.21
CA LEU A 361 15.25 -1.64 13.84
C LEU A 361 16.76 -1.36 13.77
N PRO A 362 17.50 -2.05 12.88
CA PRO A 362 18.92 -1.77 12.75
C PRO A 362 19.17 -0.33 12.28
N GLY A 363 20.02 0.40 13.01
CA GLY A 363 20.32 1.81 12.71
C GLY A 363 19.38 2.82 13.38
N SER A 364 18.30 2.41 14.06
CA SER A 364 17.52 3.31 14.89
C SER A 364 18.28 3.60 16.19
N LYS A 365 18.80 4.81 16.36
CA LYS A 365 19.25 5.27 17.68
C LYS A 365 18.05 5.87 18.39
N ALA A 366 17.49 5.18 19.38
CA ALA A 366 16.69 5.85 20.38
C ALA A 366 17.62 6.87 21.08
N GLY A 367 17.25 8.15 21.06
CA GLY A 367 18.01 9.16 21.82
C GLY A 367 18.03 8.74 23.29
N THR A 368 19.21 8.44 23.82
CA THR A 368 19.44 8.19 25.25
C THR A 368 19.27 9.45 26.07
#